data_AF-I3SHQ7-F1
#
_entry.id   AF-I3SHQ7-F1
#
_cell.length_a   1.000
_cell.length_b   1.000
_cell.length_c   1.000
_cell.angle_alpha   90.00
_cell.angle_beta   90.00
_cell.angle_gamma   90.00
#
_symmetry.space_group_name_H-M   'P 1'
#
loop_
_entity.id
_entity.type
_entity.pdbx_description
1 polymer ?
#
loop_
_entity_poly.entity_id
_entity_poly.type
_entity_poly.pdbx_seq_one_letter_code
_entity_poly.pdbx_strand_id
1 'polypeptide(L)'
;MTMLKGDCSSFLLRQPGSHFFSSITSNINRRNKNWKPPQAAERLDSHLPVSSSVIKNRTSIEDVRSLRLITAVKTPYLPSGRFDLETYDNMVNMQIANGIKAILVAGSTGEGQLMTWDDQIMLIAHTINCFGDKVKVIGNGGSNCTSEAIHATERGFAVGMDAALHINPYYGKTSLDGLVAHYNSVLSIGPVIIYNSPQRTAQDIPPSIIEILAQVLTWLVLRGYGI
;
A
#
# COMPACT_ATOMS: atom_id res chain seq x y z
N MET A 1 52.44 41.25 33.18
CA MET A 1 53.86 40.91 32.88
C MET A 1 53.91 40.44 31.42
N THR A 2 53.89 41.39 30.48
CA THR A 2 55.03 41.85 29.65
C THR A 2 55.16 41.00 28.37
N MET A 3 54.51 41.40 27.26
CA MET A 3 55.02 42.27 26.17
C MET A 3 56.14 41.67 25.32
N LEU A 4 55.90 41.58 24.00
CA LEU A 4 56.72 42.10 22.89
C LEU A 4 55.72 42.32 21.71
N LYS A 5 55.26 43.52 21.31
CA LYS A 5 55.87 44.74 20.72
C LYS A 5 56.53 44.57 19.34
N GLY A 6 56.01 45.35 18.39
CA GLY A 6 56.62 45.82 17.13
C GLY A 6 55.62 45.75 15.96
N ASP A 7 55.26 46.82 15.24
CA ASP A 7 55.37 48.25 15.45
C ASP A 7 54.35 48.94 14.51
N CYS A 8 53.85 50.10 14.91
CA CYS A 8 52.96 50.96 14.13
C CYS A 8 53.77 51.83 13.14
N SER A 9 53.25 52.08 11.94
CA SER A 9 53.05 53.47 11.48
C SER A 9 52.23 53.56 10.19
N SER A 10 51.30 54.50 10.26
CA SER A 10 50.37 55.01 9.27
C SER A 10 50.99 55.52 7.96
N PHE A 11 50.32 55.25 6.85
CA PHE A 11 50.19 56.24 5.78
C PHE A 11 48.74 56.27 5.27
N LEU A 12 48.09 57.40 5.51
CA LEU A 12 46.82 57.81 4.94
C LEU A 12 46.94 57.89 3.41
N LEU A 13 45.92 57.44 2.67
CA LEU A 13 45.08 58.28 1.80
C LEU A 13 44.18 57.46 0.86
N ARG A 14 42.92 57.92 0.76
CA ARG A 14 41.86 57.69 -0.25
C ARG A 14 40.73 56.68 0.07
N GLN A 15 39.64 57.23 0.61
CA GLN A 15 38.28 56.99 0.07
C GLN A 15 38.12 57.85 -1.21
N PRO A 16 37.19 57.63 -2.16
CA PRO A 16 35.85 57.03 -1.99
C PRO A 16 35.40 56.08 -3.12
N GLY A 17 34.26 55.41 -2.96
CA GLY A 17 33.55 54.82 -4.09
C GLY A 17 32.50 53.78 -3.73
N SER A 18 31.32 54.26 -3.31
CA SER A 18 30.06 53.54 -3.42
C SER A 18 29.89 52.98 -4.84
N HIS A 19 29.63 51.68 -4.99
CA HIS A 19 28.82 51.03 -6.05
C HIS A 19 29.15 49.53 -6.08
N PHE A 20 28.54 48.72 -5.21
CA PHE A 20 28.49 47.27 -5.44
C PHE A 20 27.24 46.66 -4.78
N PHE A 21 26.07 47.21 -5.13
CA PHE A 21 24.78 46.57 -4.89
C PHE A 21 23.86 46.84 -6.08
N SER A 22 24.04 46.06 -7.15
CA SER A 22 22.96 45.75 -8.10
C SER A 22 23.41 44.66 -9.07
N SER A 23 22.84 43.45 -8.93
CA SER A 23 22.46 42.54 -10.04
C SER A 23 22.49 41.06 -9.61
N ILE A 24 21.63 40.69 -8.65
CA ILE A 24 21.15 39.30 -8.54
C ILE A 24 19.62 39.34 -8.46
N THR A 25 19.02 39.84 -9.53
CA THR A 25 17.57 39.74 -9.78
C THR A 25 17.30 39.71 -11.27
N SER A 26 17.66 38.62 -11.94
CA SER A 26 17.05 38.24 -13.23
C SER A 26 17.50 36.85 -13.69
N ASN A 27 16.93 35.79 -13.11
CA ASN A 27 16.80 34.53 -13.87
C ASN A 27 15.81 33.51 -13.27
N ILE A 28 14.69 33.99 -12.71
CA ILE A 28 13.54 33.13 -12.39
C ILE A 28 12.42 33.45 -13.39
N ASN A 29 12.63 33.14 -14.68
CA ASN A 29 11.56 33.09 -15.68
C ASN A 29 12.02 32.53 -17.05
N ARG A 30 12.57 31.32 -17.05
CA ARG A 30 12.58 30.47 -18.26
C ARG A 30 11.66 29.26 -18.04
N ARG A 31 10.35 29.51 -17.97
CA ARG A 31 9.37 28.46 -18.31
C ARG A 31 9.57 28.14 -19.78
N ASN A 32 10.03 26.94 -20.06
CA ASN A 32 10.25 26.46 -21.41
C ASN A 32 8.89 26.34 -22.12
N LYS A 33 8.52 27.33 -22.96
CA LYS A 33 7.21 27.39 -23.67
C LYS A 33 6.97 26.19 -24.60
N ASN A 34 7.99 25.38 -24.85
CA ASN A 34 7.96 24.21 -25.72
C ASN A 34 7.99 22.87 -24.97
N TRP A 35 7.93 22.88 -23.63
CA TRP A 35 7.83 21.65 -22.87
C TRP A 35 6.38 21.13 -22.92
N LYS A 36 6.18 20.09 -23.72
CA LYS A 36 5.00 19.23 -23.59
C LYS A 36 5.32 18.18 -22.53
N PRO A 37 4.48 17.97 -21.50
CA PRO A 37 4.66 16.81 -20.65
C PRO A 37 4.68 15.57 -21.56
N PRO A 38 5.59 14.61 -21.35
CA PRO A 38 5.44 13.32 -22.00
C PRO A 38 4.03 12.85 -21.65
N GLN A 39 3.24 12.51 -22.67
CA GLN A 39 1.95 11.86 -22.47
C GLN A 39 2.27 10.69 -21.53
N ALA A 40 1.77 10.75 -20.29
CA ALA A 40 2.02 9.69 -19.32
C ALA A 40 1.72 8.39 -20.06
N ALA A 41 2.67 7.47 -20.07
CA ALA A 41 2.50 6.20 -20.76
C ALA A 41 1.27 5.53 -20.14
N GLU A 42 0.12 5.70 -20.77
CA GLU A 42 -1.07 4.90 -20.51
C GLU A 42 -0.65 3.50 -20.89
N ARG A 43 -0.22 2.74 -19.87
CA ARG A 43 0.03 1.33 -20.03
C ARG A 43 -1.33 0.73 -20.31
N LEU A 44 -1.57 0.39 -21.57
CA LEU A 44 -2.72 -0.42 -21.96
C LEU A 44 -2.49 -1.79 -21.34
N ASP A 45 -2.96 -2.00 -20.11
CA ASP A 45 -3.01 -3.32 -19.52
C ASP A 45 -4.00 -4.12 -20.38
N SER A 46 -3.47 -5.05 -21.16
CA SER A 46 -4.26 -6.00 -21.92
C SER A 46 -5.10 -6.80 -20.93
N HIS A 47 -6.38 -6.43 -20.80
CA HIS A 47 -7.35 -7.16 -19.99
C HIS A 47 -7.30 -8.63 -20.38
N LEU A 48 -6.87 -9.49 -19.45
CA LEU A 48 -7.11 -10.92 -19.59
C LEU A 48 -8.64 -11.10 -19.61
N PRO A 49 -9.21 -11.80 -20.62
CA PRO A 49 -10.63 -12.04 -20.64
C PRO A 49 -10.95 -13.02 -19.50
N VAL A 50 -11.51 -12.50 -18.40
CA VAL A 50 -12.06 -13.32 -17.34
C VAL A 50 -13.25 -14.08 -17.92
N SER A 51 -13.15 -15.40 -17.97
CA SER A 51 -14.25 -16.25 -18.42
C SER A 51 -15.49 -15.98 -17.57
N SER A 52 -16.59 -15.64 -18.23
CA SER A 52 -17.92 -15.35 -17.66
C SER A 52 -18.46 -16.43 -16.71
N SER A 53 -17.87 -17.63 -16.71
CA SER A 53 -18.21 -18.73 -15.82
C SER A 53 -17.75 -18.56 -14.36
N VAL A 54 -16.77 -17.69 -14.07
CA VAL A 54 -16.20 -17.49 -12.71
C VAL A 54 -17.08 -16.57 -11.84
N ILE A 55 -18.02 -15.83 -12.44
CA ILE A 55 -18.91 -14.89 -11.72
C ILE A 55 -19.93 -15.61 -10.80
N LYS A 56 -19.97 -16.96 -10.81
CA LYS A 56 -21.11 -17.73 -10.30
C LYS A 56 -21.28 -17.84 -8.78
N ASN A 57 -20.40 -17.32 -7.93
CA ASN A 57 -20.67 -17.18 -6.48
C ASN A 57 -19.75 -16.11 -5.88
N ARG A 58 -20.15 -14.84 -5.91
CA ARG A 58 -19.47 -13.83 -5.09
C ARG A 58 -19.77 -14.13 -3.62
N THR A 59 -18.73 -14.32 -2.81
CA THR A 59 -18.87 -14.45 -1.36
C THR A 59 -19.60 -13.24 -0.80
N SER A 60 -20.62 -13.49 0.01
CA SER A 60 -21.42 -12.43 0.61
C SER A 60 -20.64 -11.73 1.74
N ILE A 61 -21.02 -10.50 2.06
CA ILE A 61 -20.44 -9.77 3.19
C ILE A 61 -20.72 -10.50 4.51
N GLU A 62 -21.89 -11.13 4.62
CA GLU A 62 -22.31 -11.94 5.75
C GLU A 62 -21.40 -13.15 5.95
N ASP A 63 -20.98 -13.80 4.87
CA ASP A 63 -20.02 -14.92 4.93
C ASP A 63 -18.69 -14.44 5.50
N VAL A 64 -18.17 -13.30 5.01
CA VAL A 64 -16.91 -12.72 5.50
C VAL A 64 -17.03 -12.32 6.97
N ARG A 65 -18.16 -11.75 7.40
CA ARG A 65 -18.44 -11.38 8.80
C ARG A 65 -18.57 -12.59 9.72
N SER A 66 -18.99 -13.74 9.20
CA SER A 66 -19.12 -14.97 9.97
C SER A 66 -17.77 -15.62 10.32
N LEU A 67 -16.68 -15.20 9.65
CA LEU A 67 -15.33 -15.70 9.86
C LEU A 67 -14.82 -15.31 11.25
N ARG A 68 -14.41 -16.33 12.02
CA ARG A 68 -13.91 -16.13 13.40
C ARG A 68 -12.40 -16.31 13.54
N LEU A 69 -11.80 -17.11 12.66
CA LEU A 69 -10.38 -17.42 12.67
C LEU A 69 -9.83 -17.26 11.25
N ILE A 70 -8.98 -16.25 11.10
CA ILE A 70 -8.30 -15.90 9.86
C ILE A 70 -6.81 -15.97 10.13
N THR A 71 -6.09 -16.85 9.42
CA THR A 71 -4.63 -16.94 9.57
C THR A 71 -3.94 -16.07 8.53
N ALA A 72 -3.07 -15.16 8.96
CA ALA A 72 -2.12 -14.51 8.08
C ALA A 72 -1.00 -15.50 7.74
N VAL A 73 -1.05 -16.09 6.54
CA VAL A 73 -0.10 -17.15 6.17
C VAL A 73 1.24 -16.55 5.75
N LYS A 74 2.32 -17.16 6.24
CA LYS A 74 3.69 -16.86 5.82
C LYS A 74 3.92 -17.37 4.40
N THR A 75 4.62 -16.60 3.56
CA THR A 75 5.08 -17.07 2.26
C THR A 75 6.49 -17.65 2.37
N PRO A 76 6.69 -18.97 2.21
CA PRO A 76 8.03 -19.57 2.23
C PRO A 76 8.79 -19.31 0.94
N TYR A 77 10.13 -19.35 1.02
CA TYR A 77 11.03 -19.03 -0.08
C TYR A 77 12.06 -20.14 -0.28
N LEU A 78 12.36 -20.43 -1.54
CA LEU A 78 13.51 -21.24 -1.93
C LEU A 78 14.82 -20.48 -1.66
N PRO A 79 15.99 -21.15 -1.63
CA PRO A 79 17.29 -20.47 -1.50
C PRO A 79 17.55 -19.41 -2.58
N SER A 80 16.90 -19.55 -3.74
CA SER A 80 16.94 -18.56 -4.83
C SER A 80 16.16 -17.26 -4.57
N GLY A 81 15.38 -17.17 -3.50
CA GLY A 81 14.47 -16.06 -3.21
C GLY A 81 13.09 -16.16 -3.88
N ARG A 82 12.87 -17.13 -4.78
CA ARG A 82 11.55 -17.42 -5.36
C ARG A 82 10.63 -18.08 -4.33
N PHE A 83 9.31 -17.97 -4.52
CA PHE A 83 8.34 -18.63 -3.66
C PHE A 83 8.49 -20.16 -3.71
N ASP A 84 8.42 -20.78 -2.54
CA ASP A 84 8.35 -22.24 -2.39
C ASP A 84 6.89 -22.66 -2.30
N LEU A 85 6.25 -22.90 -3.45
CA LEU A 85 4.83 -23.22 -3.51
C LEU A 85 4.50 -24.59 -2.89
N GLU A 86 5.42 -25.55 -2.90
CA GLU A 86 5.20 -26.86 -2.28
C GLU A 86 5.10 -26.71 -0.76
N THR A 87 6.06 -25.99 -0.15
CA THR A 87 6.01 -25.70 1.29
C THR A 87 4.78 -24.86 1.63
N TYR A 88 4.44 -23.87 0.79
CA TYR A 88 3.24 -23.07 0.98
C TYR A 88 1.97 -23.93 1.02
N ASP A 89 1.79 -24.81 0.03
CA ASP A 89 0.63 -25.69 -0.07
C ASP A 89 0.51 -26.65 1.13
N ASN A 90 1.64 -27.17 1.59
CA ASN A 90 1.69 -28.00 2.80
C ASN A 90 1.25 -27.22 4.05
N MET A 91 1.72 -25.97 4.20
CA MET A 91 1.31 -25.10 5.31
C MET A 91 -0.18 -24.77 5.27
N VAL A 92 -0.72 -24.45 4.08
CA VAL A 92 -2.16 -24.15 3.91
C VAL A 92 -3.00 -25.38 4.23
N ASN A 93 -2.66 -26.55 3.68
CA ASN A 93 -3.36 -27.81 3.96
C ASN A 93 -3.36 -28.14 5.45
N MET A 94 -2.22 -27.97 6.14
CA MET A 94 -2.12 -28.18 7.58
C MET A 94 -3.10 -27.28 8.34
N GLN A 95 -3.19 -26.00 7.99
CA GLN A 95 -4.12 -25.09 8.65
C GLN A 95 -5.57 -25.47 8.37
N ILE A 96 -5.92 -25.82 7.12
CA ILE A 96 -7.26 -26.26 6.75
C ILE A 96 -7.65 -27.52 7.53
N ALA A 97 -6.75 -28.50 7.67
CA ALA A 97 -6.97 -29.70 8.46
C ALA A 97 -7.21 -29.39 9.96
N ASN A 98 -6.64 -28.29 10.47
CA ASN A 98 -6.89 -27.79 11.83
C ASN A 98 -8.12 -26.88 11.93
N GLY A 99 -8.92 -26.75 10.86
CA GLY A 99 -10.26 -26.15 10.91
C GLY A 99 -10.32 -24.64 10.67
N ILE A 100 -9.26 -24.01 10.14
CA ILE A 100 -9.36 -22.60 9.72
C ILE A 100 -10.45 -22.42 8.66
N LYS A 101 -11.11 -21.26 8.67
CA LYS A 101 -12.17 -20.94 7.71
C LYS A 101 -11.79 -19.84 6.73
N ALA A 102 -10.72 -19.10 7.02
CA ALA A 102 -10.14 -18.17 6.08
C ALA A 102 -8.62 -18.05 6.24
N ILE A 103 -7.98 -17.67 5.15
CA ILE A 103 -6.55 -17.41 5.08
C ILE A 103 -6.31 -16.05 4.43
N LEU A 104 -5.41 -15.26 5.03
CA LEU A 104 -4.95 -13.99 4.50
C LEU A 104 -3.63 -14.19 3.77
N VAL A 105 -3.65 -13.97 2.46
CA VAL A 105 -2.51 -14.10 1.54
C VAL A 105 -1.81 -12.76 1.39
N ALA A 106 -0.48 -12.77 1.36
CA ALA A 106 0.37 -11.59 1.18
C ALA A 106 0.09 -10.45 2.18
N GLY A 107 -0.39 -10.76 3.38
CA GLY A 107 -0.43 -9.80 4.49
C GLY A 107 0.97 -9.45 5.01
N SER A 108 1.08 -8.67 6.09
CA SER A 108 2.38 -8.32 6.68
C SER A 108 3.20 -9.55 7.10
N THR A 109 2.55 -10.57 7.69
CA THR A 109 3.17 -11.86 8.06
C THR A 109 3.59 -12.68 6.83
N GLY A 110 2.84 -12.55 5.74
CA GLY A 110 3.15 -13.13 4.43
C GLY A 110 4.20 -12.34 3.65
N GLU A 111 4.69 -11.22 4.20
CA GLU A 111 5.67 -10.34 3.57
C GLU A 111 5.23 -9.77 2.22
N GLY A 112 3.94 -9.48 2.05
CA GLY A 112 3.42 -8.86 0.82
C GLY A 112 4.14 -7.57 0.43
N GLN A 113 4.63 -6.81 1.41
CA GLN A 113 5.43 -5.59 1.18
C GLN A 113 6.77 -5.83 0.46
N LEU A 114 7.25 -7.08 0.37
CA LEU A 114 8.48 -7.46 -0.35
C LEU A 114 8.20 -8.07 -1.74
N MET A 115 6.92 -8.21 -2.11
CA MET A 115 6.49 -8.84 -3.35
C MET A 115 6.22 -7.81 -4.44
N THR A 116 6.42 -8.20 -5.69
CA THR A 116 5.83 -7.45 -6.81
C THR A 116 4.32 -7.68 -6.84
N TRP A 117 3.58 -6.78 -7.49
CA TRP A 117 2.13 -6.97 -7.66
C TRP A 117 1.79 -8.25 -8.42
N ASP A 118 2.58 -8.61 -9.42
CA ASP A 118 2.37 -9.83 -10.18
C ASP A 118 2.57 -11.08 -9.30
N ASP A 119 3.58 -11.06 -8.42
CA ASP A 119 3.80 -12.15 -7.45
C ASP A 119 2.63 -12.28 -6.46
N GLN A 120 2.11 -11.16 -5.94
CA GLN A 120 0.97 -11.18 -5.02
C GLN A 120 -0.28 -11.76 -5.69
N ILE A 121 -0.62 -11.27 -6.89
CA ILE A 121 -1.79 -11.74 -7.64
C ILE A 121 -1.62 -13.21 -8.03
N MET A 122 -0.43 -13.64 -8.42
CA MET A 122 -0.14 -15.05 -8.70
C MET A 122 -0.36 -15.91 -7.45
N LEU A 123 0.14 -15.51 -6.28
CA LEU A 123 -0.03 -16.29 -5.04
C LEU A 123 -1.50 -16.33 -4.59
N ILE A 124 -2.25 -15.24 -4.75
CA ILE A 124 -3.69 -15.19 -4.49
C ILE A 124 -4.41 -16.17 -5.43
N ALA A 125 -4.17 -16.08 -6.74
CA ALA A 125 -4.77 -16.95 -7.74
C ALA A 125 -4.45 -18.43 -7.51
N HIS A 126 -3.18 -18.75 -7.19
CA HIS A 126 -2.74 -20.09 -6.82
C HIS A 126 -3.51 -20.61 -5.60
N THR A 127 -3.63 -19.80 -4.56
CA THR A 127 -4.35 -20.18 -3.33
C THR A 127 -5.82 -20.46 -3.60
N ILE A 128 -6.48 -19.63 -4.41
CA ILE A 128 -7.88 -19.82 -4.81
C ILE A 128 -8.04 -21.12 -5.59
N ASN A 129 -7.20 -21.33 -6.61
CA ASN A 129 -7.27 -22.51 -7.47
C ASN A 129 -7.08 -23.82 -6.68
N CYS A 130 -6.17 -23.83 -5.70
CA CYS A 130 -5.88 -25.04 -4.92
C CYS A 130 -6.83 -25.26 -3.72
N PHE A 131 -7.34 -24.18 -3.12
CA PHE A 131 -7.98 -24.25 -1.80
C PHE A 131 -9.32 -23.50 -1.67
N GLY A 132 -9.76 -22.75 -2.69
CA GLY A 132 -10.94 -21.88 -2.61
C GLY A 132 -12.25 -22.59 -2.27
N ASP A 133 -12.37 -23.87 -2.62
CA ASP A 133 -13.54 -24.70 -2.26
C ASP A 133 -13.56 -25.13 -0.78
N LYS A 134 -12.42 -24.99 -0.07
CA LYS A 134 -12.22 -25.48 1.30
C LYS A 134 -12.09 -24.36 2.33
N VAL A 135 -11.57 -23.21 1.93
CA VAL A 135 -11.25 -22.08 2.81
C VAL A 135 -11.49 -20.77 2.07
N LYS A 136 -11.92 -19.73 2.79
CA LYS A 136 -12.02 -18.39 2.21
C LYS A 136 -10.64 -17.77 2.03
N VAL A 137 -10.39 -17.16 0.88
CA VAL A 137 -9.13 -16.53 0.52
C VAL A 137 -9.29 -15.01 0.57
N ILE A 138 -8.58 -14.39 1.50
CA ILE A 138 -8.50 -12.93 1.65
C ILE A 138 -7.17 -12.48 1.07
N GLY A 139 -7.20 -11.65 0.03
CA GLY A 139 -5.99 -11.07 -0.56
C GLY A 139 -5.62 -9.75 0.12
N ASN A 140 -4.34 -9.47 0.31
CA ASN A 140 -3.91 -8.11 0.65
C ASN A 140 -4.01 -7.20 -0.59
N GLY A 141 -5.01 -6.32 -0.62
CA GLY A 141 -5.20 -5.34 -1.69
C GLY A 141 -4.79 -3.92 -1.28
N GLY A 142 -4.32 -3.73 -0.04
CA GLY A 142 -3.98 -2.42 0.50
C GLY A 142 -2.66 -1.88 -0.03
N SER A 143 -2.63 -0.57 -0.31
CA SER A 143 -1.43 0.18 -0.62
C SER A 143 -1.56 1.60 -0.05
N ASN A 144 -0.44 2.27 0.16
CA ASN A 144 -0.47 3.71 0.44
C ASN A 144 -0.74 4.57 -0.80
N CYS A 145 -0.67 3.97 -1.99
CA CYS A 145 -1.01 4.57 -3.26
C CYS A 145 -2.42 4.11 -3.67
N THR A 146 -3.37 5.06 -3.77
CA THR A 146 -4.78 4.73 -4.08
C THR A 146 -4.94 4.02 -5.42
N SER A 147 -4.19 4.43 -6.46
CA SER A 147 -4.27 3.77 -7.77
C SER A 147 -3.77 2.32 -7.73
N GLU A 148 -2.71 2.04 -6.97
CA GLU A 148 -2.24 0.67 -6.76
C GLU A 148 -3.26 -0.15 -5.99
N ALA A 149 -3.85 0.42 -4.94
CA ALA A 149 -4.88 -0.24 -4.13
C ALA A 149 -6.11 -0.64 -4.97
N ILE A 150 -6.55 0.25 -5.88
CA ILE A 150 -7.63 -0.04 -6.84
C ILE A 150 -7.22 -1.20 -7.75
N HIS A 151 -6.10 -1.08 -8.48
CA HIS A 151 -5.68 -2.10 -9.44
C HIS A 151 -5.45 -3.47 -8.80
N ALA A 152 -4.81 -3.51 -7.63
CA ALA A 152 -4.57 -4.75 -6.90
C ALA A 152 -5.89 -5.40 -6.46
N THR A 153 -6.84 -4.60 -5.99
CA THR A 153 -8.15 -5.09 -5.54
C THR A 153 -8.99 -5.61 -6.70
N GLU A 154 -9.04 -4.88 -7.82
CA GLU A 154 -9.73 -5.32 -9.04
C GLU A 154 -9.15 -6.63 -9.57
N ARG A 155 -7.82 -6.73 -9.67
CA ARG A 155 -7.13 -7.94 -10.12
C ARG A 155 -7.35 -9.11 -9.16
N GLY A 156 -7.29 -8.86 -7.85
CA GLY A 156 -7.55 -9.86 -6.82
C GLY A 156 -8.96 -10.44 -6.91
N PHE A 157 -9.98 -9.60 -7.08
CA PHE A 157 -11.35 -10.07 -7.28
C PHE A 157 -11.55 -10.72 -8.64
N ALA A 158 -10.87 -10.26 -9.68
CA ALA A 158 -10.90 -10.87 -11.01
C ALA A 158 -10.36 -12.31 -11.01
N VAL A 159 -9.37 -12.62 -10.17
CA VAL A 159 -8.86 -13.99 -9.98
C VAL A 159 -9.67 -14.81 -8.95
N GLY A 160 -10.65 -14.19 -8.27
CA GLY A 160 -11.64 -14.87 -7.45
C GLY A 160 -11.44 -14.81 -5.94
N MET A 161 -10.68 -13.84 -5.40
CA MET A 161 -10.55 -13.70 -3.94
C MET A 161 -11.90 -13.36 -3.28
N ASP A 162 -12.11 -13.82 -2.05
CA ASP A 162 -13.38 -13.64 -1.34
C ASP A 162 -13.51 -12.25 -0.69
N ALA A 163 -12.38 -11.69 -0.24
CA ALA A 163 -12.30 -10.35 0.31
C ALA A 163 -10.89 -9.75 0.14
N ALA A 164 -10.80 -8.43 0.26
CA ALA A 164 -9.55 -7.69 0.28
C ALA A 164 -9.23 -7.18 1.70
N LEU A 165 -7.99 -7.30 2.15
CA LEU A 165 -7.49 -6.56 3.31
C LEU A 165 -6.93 -5.20 2.87
N HIS A 166 -7.36 -4.12 3.53
CA HIS A 166 -6.92 -2.75 3.23
C HIS A 166 -6.41 -2.03 4.48
N ILE A 167 -5.10 -1.78 4.50
CA ILE A 167 -4.44 -0.91 5.48
C ILE A 167 -4.61 0.57 5.10
N ASN A 168 -4.59 1.50 6.07
CA ASN A 168 -4.55 2.92 5.73
C ASN A 168 -3.20 3.32 5.11
N PRO A 169 -3.14 4.42 4.32
CA PRO A 169 -1.90 4.89 3.71
C PRO A 169 -0.76 5.09 4.72
N TYR A 170 0.20 4.17 4.68
CA TYR A 170 1.39 4.16 5.50
C TYR A 170 2.52 4.98 4.87
N TYR A 171 3.43 5.48 5.71
CA TYR A 171 4.50 6.41 5.35
C TYR A 171 3.96 7.77 4.85
N GLY A 172 3.34 7.80 3.68
CA GLY A 172 2.65 8.96 3.10
C GLY A 172 1.24 9.13 3.67
N LYS A 173 1.14 9.51 4.95
CA LYS A 173 -0.15 9.72 5.64
C LYS A 173 -0.96 10.81 4.93
N THR A 174 -2.28 10.65 4.99
CA THR A 174 -3.25 11.61 4.41
C THR A 174 -4.16 12.21 5.48
N SER A 175 -4.95 13.22 5.12
CA SER A 175 -5.97 13.78 5.99
C SER A 175 -7.10 12.77 6.26
N LEU A 176 -7.98 13.07 7.22
CA LEU A 176 -9.15 12.23 7.48
C LEU A 176 -10.08 12.13 6.26
N ASP A 177 -10.31 13.23 5.56
CA ASP A 177 -11.07 13.24 4.29
C ASP A 177 -10.37 12.40 3.22
N GLY A 178 -9.03 12.45 3.18
CA GLY A 178 -8.22 11.62 2.31
C GLY A 178 -8.33 10.13 2.61
N LEU A 179 -8.45 9.74 3.89
CA LEU A 179 -8.72 8.35 4.29
C LEU A 179 -10.07 7.89 3.75
N VAL A 180 -11.11 8.70 3.95
CA VAL A 180 -12.46 8.39 3.46
C VAL A 180 -12.45 8.24 1.93
N ALA A 181 -11.82 9.16 1.21
CA ALA A 181 -11.70 9.08 -0.24
C ALA A 181 -10.92 7.84 -0.71
N HIS A 182 -9.81 7.51 -0.04
CA HIS A 182 -9.01 6.31 -0.33
C HIS A 182 -9.83 5.04 -0.18
N TYR A 183 -10.52 4.84 0.95
CA TYR A 183 -11.33 3.64 1.16
C TYR A 183 -12.55 3.57 0.22
N ASN A 184 -13.26 4.68 -0.01
CA ASN A 184 -14.39 4.70 -0.93
C ASN A 184 -14.02 4.27 -2.35
N SER A 185 -12.76 4.49 -2.77
CA SER A 185 -12.28 4.05 -4.08
C SER A 185 -12.22 2.52 -4.25
N VAL A 186 -12.11 1.76 -3.15
CA VAL A 186 -11.98 0.29 -3.18
C VAL A 186 -13.19 -0.45 -2.61
N LEU A 187 -13.98 0.19 -1.74
CA LEU A 187 -15.16 -0.41 -1.12
C LEU A 187 -16.26 -0.80 -2.12
N SER A 188 -16.30 -0.15 -3.28
CA SER A 188 -17.26 -0.47 -4.35
C SER A 188 -16.91 -1.73 -5.14
N ILE A 189 -15.66 -2.23 -5.04
CA ILE A 189 -15.17 -3.36 -5.84
C ILE A 189 -15.68 -4.69 -5.27
N GLY A 190 -15.66 -4.85 -3.94
CA GLY A 190 -16.12 -6.07 -3.25
C GLY A 190 -15.88 -6.05 -1.74
N PRO A 191 -16.00 -7.20 -1.04
CA PRO A 191 -15.78 -7.30 0.39
C PRO A 191 -14.38 -6.83 0.83
N VAL A 192 -14.30 -5.83 1.70
CA VAL A 192 -13.05 -5.26 2.25
C VAL A 192 -13.02 -5.46 3.76
N ILE A 193 -11.83 -5.72 4.30
CA ILE A 193 -11.51 -5.73 5.73
C ILE A 193 -10.55 -4.58 5.98
N ILE A 194 -10.92 -3.64 6.84
CA ILE A 194 -10.07 -2.49 7.17
C ILE A 194 -9.06 -2.92 8.23
N TYR A 195 -7.78 -2.73 7.93
CA TYR A 195 -6.68 -3.04 8.82
C TYR A 195 -6.13 -1.76 9.47
N ASN A 196 -6.32 -1.63 10.79
CA ASN A 196 -5.77 -0.53 11.55
C ASN A 196 -4.56 -1.02 12.37
N SER A 197 -3.37 -0.55 11.99
CA SER A 197 -2.10 -0.84 12.70
C SER A 197 -1.27 0.43 12.85
N PRO A 198 -1.62 1.32 13.79
CA PRO A 198 -0.97 2.63 13.95
C PRO A 198 0.52 2.51 14.24
N GLN A 199 0.95 1.40 14.84
CA GLN A 199 2.36 1.10 15.11
C GLN A 199 3.18 0.95 13.81
N ARG A 200 2.56 0.50 12.71
CA ARG A 200 3.19 0.29 11.41
C ARG A 200 2.93 1.44 10.43
N THR A 201 1.78 2.09 10.54
CA THR A 201 1.37 3.19 9.64
C THR A 201 1.70 4.58 10.20
N ALA A 202 1.98 4.67 11.50
CA ALA A 202 2.09 5.89 12.28
C ALA A 202 0.83 6.79 12.22
N GLN A 203 -0.32 6.25 11.81
CA GLN A 203 -1.61 6.95 11.78
C GLN A 203 -2.70 6.00 12.26
N ASP A 204 -3.35 6.36 13.37
CA ASP A 204 -4.55 5.66 13.82
C ASP A 204 -5.75 6.02 12.96
N ILE A 205 -6.61 5.05 12.69
CA ILE A 205 -7.90 5.26 12.02
C ILE A 205 -8.95 5.53 13.12
N PRO A 206 -9.45 6.78 13.25
CA PRO A 206 -10.40 7.11 14.30
C PRO A 206 -11.72 6.34 14.13
N PRO A 207 -12.42 6.00 15.23
CA PRO A 207 -13.75 5.37 15.16
C PRO A 207 -14.76 6.16 14.31
N SER A 208 -14.71 7.49 14.32
CA SER A 208 -15.58 8.34 13.49
C SER A 208 -15.39 8.09 11.99
N ILE A 209 -14.17 7.77 11.54
CA ILE A 209 -13.92 7.40 10.15
C ILE A 209 -14.50 6.02 9.86
N ILE A 210 -14.35 5.07 10.79
CA ILE A 210 -14.98 3.76 10.66
C ILE A 210 -16.50 3.90 10.59
N GLU A 211 -17.14 4.78 11.38
CA GLU A 211 -18.58 5.04 11.33
C GLU A 211 -19.05 5.64 10.00
N ILE A 212 -18.27 6.55 9.42
CA ILE A 212 -18.55 7.14 8.10
C ILE A 212 -18.47 6.07 7.02
N LEU A 213 -17.36 5.32 7.01
CA LEU A 213 -17.20 4.19 6.11
C LEU A 213 -18.28 3.15 6.39
N ALA A 214 -18.78 3.09 7.64
CA ALA A 214 -19.68 2.04 8.05
C ALA A 214 -21.06 2.06 7.39
N GLN A 215 -21.38 3.19 6.77
CA GLN A 215 -22.59 3.38 6.01
C GLN A 215 -22.50 2.71 4.63
N VAL A 216 -21.28 2.37 4.19
CA VAL A 216 -20.95 1.80 2.88
C VAL A 216 -20.68 0.29 2.99
N LEU A 217 -21.58 -0.42 3.66
CA LEU A 217 -21.82 -1.87 3.65
C LEU A 217 -20.66 -2.91 3.67
N THR A 218 -19.42 -2.59 4.04
CA THR A 218 -18.31 -3.56 3.89
C THR A 218 -17.09 -3.37 4.83
N TRP A 219 -17.11 -3.88 6.07
CA TRP A 219 -15.85 -4.11 6.83
C TRP A 219 -15.99 -5.01 8.06
N LEU A 220 -14.87 -5.66 8.36
CA LEU A 220 -14.44 -6.06 9.70
C LEU A 220 -13.18 -5.21 10.01
N VAL A 221 -13.09 -4.61 11.19
CA VAL A 221 -11.87 -3.89 11.61
C VAL A 221 -10.97 -4.88 12.34
N LEU A 222 -9.80 -5.16 11.76
CA LEU A 222 -8.74 -5.88 12.47
C LEU A 222 -7.84 -4.84 13.16
N ARG A 223 -7.84 -4.87 14.50
CA ARG A 223 -6.85 -4.14 15.30
C ARG A 223 -5.63 -5.04 15.45
N GLY A 224 -4.53 -4.67 14.80
CA GLY A 224 -3.25 -5.34 15.04
C GLY A 224 -2.75 -4.96 16.43
N TYR A 225 -2.93 -5.83 17.42
CA TYR A 225 -2.12 -5.78 18.63
C TYR A 225 -0.76 -6.37 18.25
N GLY A 226 0.28 -5.53 18.20
CA GLY A 226 1.64 -6.02 17.99
C GLY A 226 1.98 -7.08 19.04
N ILE A 227 2.50 -8.21 18.56
CA ILE A 227 3.35 -9.11 19.37
C ILE A 227 4.69 -8.44 19.66
#